data_AF-A0A2S9QQ50-F1
#
_entry.id   AF-A0A2S9QQ50-F1
#
_cell.length_a   1.000
_cell.length_b   1.000
_cell.length_c   1.000
_cell.angle_alpha   90.00
_cell.angle_beta   90.00
_cell.angle_gamma   90.00
#
_symmetry.space_group_name_H-M   'P 1'
#
loop_
_entity.id
_entity.type
_entity.pdbx_description
1 polymer ?
#
loop_
_entity_poly.entity_id
_entity_poly.type
_entity_poly.pdbx_seq_one_letter_code
_entity_poly.pdbx_strand_id
1 'polypeptide(L)'
;MNVIIAYLDTMFSAYPQTPRMIEAKAELQGMMEDAYTSLIAEGRSENEAVGQVIRDFGNLSELAPALGIASDITTAQAPSHPAPEPAPRVHAANARPARPQHPPLTLDEAQSYAEVRRRARFRPALGVAMFVLSPAAIITLPVAQEAGTLPISQGAAAFLGILILLVLVAAGVMLFVSASRGTASFRRIEEGRFAASPEVAAWAERLADEHDRARGRALLIAIGLWILAPVPVIAFSLLLDGSDEQGLWSSLGVVLLLAMVAAGLALLLSQSWARSAAEKLGAGGASADGDEDERSIVGVIAAVYWPLLAAIFLAWGFIGNAWGIAWIVWPIGAVLFGAIAAGGNALESYRKRR
;
A
#
# COMPACT_ATOMS: atom_id res chain seq x y z
N MET A 1 -22.98 -17.69 8.65
CA MET A 1 -22.56 -18.89 9.45
C MET A 1 -21.14 -18.81 10.04
N ASN A 2 -20.06 -18.82 9.24
CA ASN A 2 -18.65 -18.90 9.73
C ASN A 2 -18.25 -17.90 10.84
N VAL A 3 -18.87 -16.71 10.88
CA VAL A 3 -18.54 -15.66 11.86
C VAL A 3 -18.94 -16.03 13.30
N ILE A 4 -20.05 -16.74 13.48
CA ILE A 4 -20.52 -17.19 14.82
C ILE A 4 -19.54 -18.22 15.40
N ILE A 5 -19.07 -19.16 14.57
CA ILE A 5 -18.09 -20.18 14.95
C ILE A 5 -16.75 -19.52 15.35
N ALA A 6 -16.24 -18.59 14.53
CA ALA A 6 -14.99 -17.87 14.84
C ALA A 6 -15.09 -17.03 16.12
N TYR A 7 -16.26 -16.46 16.41
CA TYR A 7 -16.53 -15.76 17.67
C TYR A 7 -16.48 -16.70 18.88
N LEU A 8 -17.13 -17.88 18.78
CA LEU A 8 -17.10 -18.90 19.83
C LEU A 8 -15.69 -19.50 20.04
N ASP A 9 -14.93 -19.73 18.97
CA ASP A 9 -13.52 -20.12 19.07
C ASP A 9 -12.70 -19.09 19.85
N THR A 10 -12.90 -17.80 19.55
CA THR A 10 -12.22 -16.70 20.25
C THR A 10 -12.63 -16.64 21.72
N MET A 11 -13.93 -16.74 22.03
CA MET A 11 -14.48 -16.70 23.38
C MET A 11 -13.95 -17.85 24.28
N PHE A 12 -13.84 -19.06 23.73
CA PHE A 12 -13.40 -20.23 24.49
C PHE A 12 -11.86 -20.43 24.48
N SER A 13 -11.12 -19.66 23.67
CA SER A 13 -9.66 -19.79 23.52
C SER A 13 -8.85 -19.60 24.82
N ALA A 14 -9.37 -18.80 25.75
CA ALA A 14 -8.72 -18.50 27.03
C ALA A 14 -8.90 -19.61 28.10
N TYR A 15 -9.71 -20.64 27.83
CA TYR A 15 -10.13 -21.63 28.82
C TYR A 15 -9.61 -23.05 28.49
N PRO A 16 -9.31 -23.88 29.52
CA PRO A 16 -8.91 -25.26 29.30
C PRO A 16 -9.98 -26.06 28.56
N GLN A 17 -9.58 -26.82 27.54
CA GLN A 17 -10.46 -27.69 26.75
C GLN A 17 -10.85 -28.96 27.52
N THR A 18 -11.58 -28.80 28.63
CA THR A 18 -12.19 -29.92 29.35
C THR A 18 -13.38 -30.48 28.55
N PRO A 19 -13.77 -31.75 28.74
CA PRO A 19 -14.93 -32.32 28.04
C PRO A 19 -16.20 -31.48 28.22
N ARG A 20 -16.39 -30.93 29.42
CA ARG A 20 -17.50 -30.05 29.78
C ARG A 20 -17.45 -28.68 29.10
N MET A 21 -16.25 -28.12 28.90
CA MET A 21 -16.05 -26.86 28.17
C MET A 21 -16.35 -27.03 26.68
N ILE A 22 -16.05 -28.20 26.11
CA ILE A 22 -16.38 -28.56 24.72
C ILE A 22 -17.90 -28.76 24.56
N GLU A 23 -18.55 -29.41 25.53
CA GLU A 23 -20.00 -29.61 25.57
C GLU A 23 -20.75 -28.26 25.68
N ALA A 24 -20.37 -27.39 26.61
CA ALA A 24 -20.95 -26.05 26.76
C ALA A 24 -20.74 -25.15 25.53
N LYS A 25 -19.61 -25.32 24.81
CA LYS A 25 -19.36 -24.63 23.53
C LYS A 25 -20.33 -25.11 22.43
N ALA A 26 -20.59 -26.41 22.36
CA ALA A 26 -21.52 -26.98 21.38
C ALA A 26 -22.98 -26.60 21.68
N GLU A 27 -23.38 -26.58 22.95
CA GLU A 27 -24.69 -26.12 23.40
C GLU A 27 -24.91 -24.64 23.06
N LEU A 28 -23.91 -23.78 23.37
CA LEU A 28 -23.97 -22.36 23.03
C LEU A 28 -23.96 -22.11 21.51
N GLN A 29 -23.23 -22.91 20.73
CA GLN A 29 -23.28 -22.85 19.27
C GLN A 29 -24.70 -23.09 18.75
N GLY A 30 -25.39 -24.14 19.23
CA GLY A 30 -26.78 -24.42 18.85
C GLY A 30 -27.72 -23.25 19.16
N MET A 31 -27.64 -22.69 20.38
CA MET A 31 -28.47 -21.53 20.76
C MET A 31 -28.21 -20.29 19.89
N MET A 32 -26.95 -20.03 19.50
CA MET A 32 -26.61 -18.92 18.61
C MET A 32 -27.07 -19.16 17.15
N GLU A 33 -27.04 -20.41 16.68
CA GLU A 33 -27.53 -20.81 15.35
C GLU A 33 -29.07 -20.72 15.26
N ASP A 34 -29.79 -21.12 16.31
CA ASP A 34 -31.25 -20.96 16.42
C ASP A 34 -31.66 -19.47 16.44
N ALA A 35 -31.00 -18.66 17.27
CA ALA A 35 -31.25 -17.22 17.34
C ALA A 35 -30.95 -16.51 16.00
N TYR A 36 -29.86 -16.87 15.34
CA TYR A 36 -29.54 -16.40 14.00
C TYR A 36 -30.65 -16.77 12.99
N THR A 37 -31.11 -18.01 13.01
CA THR A 37 -32.14 -18.50 12.09
C THR A 37 -33.48 -17.78 12.29
N SER A 38 -33.85 -17.47 13.54
CA SER A 38 -35.04 -16.64 13.84
C SER A 38 -34.94 -15.24 13.24
N LEU A 39 -33.79 -14.55 13.39
CA LEU A 39 -33.59 -13.21 12.85
C LEU A 39 -33.62 -13.16 11.32
N ILE A 40 -33.12 -14.20 10.65
CA ILE A 40 -33.25 -14.35 9.20
C ILE A 40 -34.73 -14.55 8.79
N ALA A 41 -35.50 -15.34 9.55
CA ALA A 41 -36.93 -15.53 9.30
C ALA A 41 -37.76 -14.24 9.52
N GLU A 42 -37.32 -13.34 10.41
CA GLU A 42 -37.87 -11.99 10.60
C GLU A 42 -37.49 -10.99 9.48
N GLY A 43 -36.70 -11.43 8.49
CA GLY A 43 -36.30 -10.61 7.33
C GLY A 43 -35.09 -9.71 7.57
N ARG A 44 -34.29 -9.95 8.62
CA ARG A 44 -33.02 -9.26 8.84
C ARG A 44 -31.97 -9.69 7.83
N SER A 45 -31.01 -8.81 7.54
CA SER A 45 -29.84 -9.17 6.73
C SER A 45 -28.86 -10.05 7.52
N GLU A 46 -28.11 -10.94 6.84
CA GLU A 46 -27.12 -11.84 7.50
C GLU A 46 -26.13 -11.07 8.38
N ASN A 47 -25.64 -9.91 7.92
CA ASN A 47 -24.71 -9.08 8.69
C ASN A 47 -25.35 -8.46 9.93
N GLU A 48 -26.63 -8.08 9.87
CA GLU A 48 -27.36 -7.52 11.01
C GLU A 48 -27.73 -8.62 12.01
N ALA A 49 -28.17 -9.78 11.54
CA ALA A 49 -28.47 -10.95 12.36
C ALA A 49 -27.23 -11.42 13.14
N VAL A 50 -26.08 -11.60 12.49
CA VAL A 50 -24.81 -11.94 13.16
C VAL A 50 -24.42 -10.88 14.19
N GLY A 51 -24.50 -9.60 13.83
CA GLY A 51 -24.18 -8.49 14.73
C GLY A 51 -25.15 -8.33 15.90
N GLN A 52 -26.38 -8.83 15.80
CA GLN A 52 -27.34 -8.88 16.90
C GLN A 52 -27.08 -10.08 17.82
N VAL A 53 -26.95 -11.30 17.27
CA VAL A 53 -26.65 -12.52 18.07
C VAL A 53 -25.38 -12.35 18.92
N ILE A 54 -24.32 -11.73 18.38
CA ILE A 54 -23.08 -11.45 19.16
C ILE A 54 -23.34 -10.49 20.33
N ARG A 55 -24.27 -9.55 20.21
CA ARG A 55 -24.62 -8.61 21.30
C ARG A 55 -25.54 -9.24 22.33
N ASP A 56 -26.49 -10.06 21.89
CA ASP A 56 -27.51 -10.66 22.76
C ASP A 56 -26.94 -11.75 23.67
N PHE A 57 -25.88 -12.46 23.22
CA PHE A 57 -25.20 -13.50 24.01
C PHE A 57 -24.01 -13.00 24.86
N GLY A 58 -23.46 -11.82 24.59
CA GLY A 58 -22.49 -11.18 25.48
C GLY A 58 -21.21 -11.99 25.74
N ASN A 59 -20.73 -11.98 26.99
CA ASN A 59 -19.46 -12.64 27.36
C ASN A 59 -19.71 -13.96 28.11
N LEU A 60 -18.77 -14.92 28.00
CA LEU A 60 -18.91 -16.26 28.62
C LEU A 60 -19.14 -16.21 30.14
N SER A 61 -18.64 -15.17 30.82
CA SER A 61 -18.88 -14.94 32.26
C SER A 61 -20.36 -14.72 32.62
N GLU A 62 -21.18 -14.22 31.70
CA GLU A 62 -22.62 -13.96 31.90
C GLU A 62 -23.44 -15.22 31.60
N LEU A 63 -22.98 -16.06 30.66
CA LEU A 63 -23.62 -17.32 30.27
C LEU A 63 -23.21 -18.52 31.14
N ALA A 64 -22.03 -18.47 31.77
CA ALA A 64 -21.48 -19.55 32.58
C ALA A 64 -22.37 -20.06 33.73
N PRO A 65 -23.21 -19.24 34.40
CA PRO A 65 -24.19 -19.73 35.37
C PRO A 65 -25.31 -20.57 34.72
N ALA A 66 -25.78 -20.19 33.53
CA ALA A 66 -26.83 -20.90 32.81
C ALA A 66 -26.33 -22.22 32.21
N LEU A 67 -25.09 -22.21 31.68
CA LEU A 67 -24.38 -23.39 31.16
C LEU A 67 -23.73 -24.27 32.26
N GLY A 68 -23.89 -23.90 33.54
CA GLY A 68 -23.35 -24.65 34.68
C GLY A 68 -21.81 -24.66 34.85
N ILE A 69 -21.06 -24.01 33.96
CA ILE A 69 -19.58 -23.96 33.93
C ILE A 69 -18.95 -22.89 34.86
N ALA A 70 -19.75 -22.21 35.68
CA ALA A 70 -19.30 -21.15 36.60
C ALA A 70 -18.12 -21.55 37.52
N SER A 71 -18.06 -22.82 37.95
CA SER A 71 -16.95 -23.35 38.75
C SER A 71 -15.63 -23.50 37.96
N ASP A 72 -15.74 -23.84 36.67
CA ASP A 72 -14.60 -24.13 35.81
C ASP A 72 -13.90 -22.83 35.37
N ILE A 73 -14.67 -21.77 35.10
CA ILE A 73 -14.11 -20.43 34.85
C ILE A 73 -13.46 -19.81 36.11
N THR A 74 -14.04 -20.04 37.30
CA THR A 74 -13.51 -19.49 38.57
C THR A 74 -12.19 -20.17 38.96
N THR A 75 -12.08 -21.48 38.73
CA THR A 75 -10.86 -22.26 39.02
C THR A 75 -9.67 -21.81 38.17
N ALA A 76 -9.92 -21.31 36.95
CA ALA A 76 -8.89 -20.76 36.07
C ALA A 76 -8.35 -19.38 36.51
N GLN A 77 -8.98 -18.72 37.50
CA GLN A 77 -8.75 -17.30 37.82
C GLN A 77 -8.24 -17.02 39.25
N ALA A 78 -7.93 -18.05 40.04
CA ALA A 78 -7.49 -17.91 41.43
C ALA A 78 -5.95 -17.64 41.55
N PRO A 79 -5.51 -16.55 42.23
CA PRO A 79 -4.09 -16.25 42.45
C PRO A 79 -3.57 -16.74 43.82
N SER A 80 -2.35 -17.29 43.88
CA SER A 80 -1.73 -17.73 45.15
C SER A 80 -0.19 -17.68 45.15
N HIS A 81 0.40 -16.79 45.95
CA HIS A 81 1.82 -16.74 46.39
C HIS A 81 2.03 -15.59 47.41
N PRO A 82 3.15 -15.52 48.17
CA PRO A 82 4.35 -16.39 48.23
C PRO A 82 4.40 -17.19 49.58
N ALA A 83 5.49 -17.69 50.20
CA ALA A 83 6.96 -17.53 50.03
C ALA A 83 7.80 -18.84 50.23
N PRO A 84 8.85 -18.97 51.11
CA PRO A 84 10.11 -19.59 50.66
C PRO A 84 10.44 -20.94 51.35
N GLU A 85 11.34 -21.84 50.91
CA GLU A 85 12.55 -21.84 50.05
C GLU A 85 12.94 -23.34 49.77
N PRO A 86 14.11 -23.74 49.22
CA PRO A 86 14.69 -23.56 47.87
C PRO A 86 14.90 -24.88 47.06
N ALA A 87 15.07 -24.75 45.72
CA ALA A 87 15.89 -25.55 44.77
C ALA A 87 15.14 -26.08 43.52
N PRO A 88 15.81 -26.30 42.36
CA PRO A 88 16.95 -25.57 41.77
C PRO A 88 16.52 -24.76 40.52
N ARG A 89 17.36 -23.82 40.08
CA ARG A 89 17.03 -22.89 38.99
C ARG A 89 17.14 -23.56 37.61
N VAL A 90 16.01 -23.72 36.91
CA VAL A 90 15.99 -23.74 35.44
C VAL A 90 15.60 -22.35 34.96
N HIS A 91 16.39 -21.75 34.07
CA HIS A 91 16.19 -20.38 33.60
C HIS A 91 15.00 -20.26 32.64
N ALA A 92 13.79 -20.20 33.18
CA ALA A 92 12.60 -19.71 32.47
C ALA A 92 12.74 -18.20 32.22
N ALA A 93 13.52 -17.84 31.19
CA ALA A 93 13.72 -16.47 30.79
C ALA A 93 12.45 -15.89 30.15
N ASN A 94 11.63 -15.25 30.98
CA ASN A 94 10.70 -14.18 30.59
C ASN A 94 9.69 -14.52 29.46
N ALA A 95 8.81 -15.48 29.69
CA ALA A 95 7.48 -15.45 29.05
C ALA A 95 6.66 -14.28 29.64
N ARG A 96 7.03 -13.04 29.30
CA ARG A 96 6.15 -11.89 29.49
C ARG A 96 4.86 -12.16 28.68
N PRO A 97 3.67 -11.77 29.16
CA PRO A 97 2.52 -11.70 28.27
C PRO A 97 2.92 -10.88 27.05
N ALA A 98 2.54 -11.35 25.86
CA ALA A 98 2.89 -10.70 24.60
C ALA A 98 2.33 -9.29 24.62
N ARG A 99 3.17 -8.32 25.02
CA ARG A 99 2.85 -6.91 24.94
C ARG A 99 2.54 -6.63 23.48
N PRO A 100 1.51 -5.80 23.16
CA PRO A 100 1.30 -5.38 21.78
C PRO A 100 2.65 -4.88 21.26
N GLN A 101 3.19 -5.55 20.22
CA GLN A 101 4.61 -5.42 19.86
C GLN A 101 4.97 -3.99 19.48
N HIS A 102 3.94 -3.22 19.10
CA HIS A 102 3.99 -1.79 18.88
C HIS A 102 2.88 -1.08 19.65
N PRO A 103 3.09 0.18 20.08
CA PRO A 103 2.04 0.99 20.69
C PRO A 103 0.81 1.10 19.78
N PRO A 104 -0.42 1.11 20.33
CA PRO A 104 -1.63 1.37 19.55
C PRO A 104 -1.57 2.76 18.95
N LEU A 105 -1.96 2.90 17.69
CA LEU A 105 -2.02 4.20 17.04
C LEU A 105 -3.25 4.98 17.53
N THR A 106 -3.00 6.17 18.08
CA THR A 106 -4.06 7.06 18.55
C THR A 106 -4.69 7.85 17.41
N LEU A 107 -5.94 8.29 17.60
CA LEU A 107 -6.64 9.11 16.61
C LEU A 107 -5.92 10.45 16.35
N ASP A 108 -5.38 11.08 17.39
CA ASP A 108 -4.64 12.34 17.29
C ASP A 108 -3.33 12.20 16.48
N GLU A 109 -2.59 11.10 16.65
CA GLU A 109 -1.42 10.78 15.84
C GLU A 109 -1.79 10.55 14.36
N ALA A 110 -2.89 9.83 14.11
CA ALA A 110 -3.39 9.57 12.76
C ALA A 110 -3.86 10.86 12.05
N GLN A 111 -4.57 11.74 12.76
CA GLN A 111 -4.96 13.07 12.28
C GLN A 111 -3.73 13.93 11.98
N SER A 112 -2.75 13.97 12.88
CA SER A 112 -1.49 14.71 12.72
C SER A 112 -0.67 14.22 11.52
N TYR A 113 -0.64 12.92 11.27
CA TYR A 113 -0.03 12.34 10.07
C TYR A 113 -0.72 12.79 8.78
N ALA A 114 -2.06 12.71 8.74
CA ALA A 114 -2.85 13.15 7.59
C ALA A 114 -2.73 14.65 7.33
N GLU A 115 -2.71 15.49 8.38
CA GLU A 115 -2.42 16.93 8.32
C GLU A 115 -1.09 17.23 7.60
N VAL A 116 -0.01 16.58 8.02
CA VAL A 116 1.32 16.74 7.41
C VAL A 116 1.31 16.32 5.95
N ARG A 117 0.66 15.20 5.62
CA ARG A 117 0.55 14.70 4.25
C ARG A 117 -0.33 15.59 3.36
N ARG A 118 -1.41 16.17 3.91
CA ARG A 118 -2.27 17.18 3.26
C ARG A 118 -1.49 18.44 2.93
N ARG A 119 -0.67 18.95 3.85
CA ARG A 119 0.20 20.13 3.64
C ARG A 119 1.29 19.85 2.60
N ALA A 120 1.85 18.63 2.58
CA ALA A 120 2.90 18.23 1.64
C ALA A 120 2.40 17.86 0.23
N ARG A 121 1.09 17.67 0.01
CA ARG A 121 0.51 17.06 -1.22
C ARG A 121 1.02 17.59 -2.56
N PHE A 122 1.31 18.88 -2.65
CA PHE A 122 1.76 19.51 -3.90
C PHE A 122 3.26 19.28 -4.20
N ARG A 123 4.10 18.98 -3.20
CA ARG A 123 5.55 18.80 -3.39
C ARG A 123 5.91 17.59 -4.27
N PRO A 124 5.42 16.35 -4.03
CA PRO A 124 5.72 15.23 -4.91
C PRO A 124 5.05 15.38 -6.27
N ALA A 125 3.83 15.95 -6.33
CA ALA A 125 3.13 16.24 -7.57
C ALA A 125 3.93 17.19 -8.49
N LEU A 126 4.47 18.28 -7.92
CA LEU A 126 5.35 19.22 -8.63
C LEU A 126 6.67 18.56 -9.03
N GLY A 127 7.28 17.76 -8.15
CA GLY A 127 8.51 17.02 -8.47
C GLY A 127 8.36 16.10 -9.68
N VAL A 128 7.26 15.34 -9.75
CA VAL A 128 6.94 14.50 -10.93
C VAL A 128 6.71 15.35 -12.18
N ALA A 129 5.99 16.46 -12.08
CA ALA A 129 5.80 17.37 -13.21
C ALA A 129 7.14 17.93 -13.75
N MET A 130 8.08 18.28 -12.85
CA MET A 130 9.42 18.73 -13.24
C MET A 130 10.25 17.62 -13.91
N PHE A 131 10.12 16.37 -13.49
CA PHE A 131 10.78 15.24 -14.17
C PHE A 131 10.24 15.05 -15.59
N VAL A 132 8.91 15.09 -15.78
CA VAL A 132 8.26 14.94 -17.09
C VAL A 132 8.59 16.10 -18.03
N LEU A 133 8.69 17.33 -17.51
CA LEU A 133 9.09 18.50 -18.29
C LEU A 133 10.61 18.62 -18.50
N SER A 134 11.44 17.88 -17.78
CA SER A 134 12.90 18.01 -17.86
C SER A 134 13.50 17.80 -19.27
N PRO A 135 12.97 16.92 -20.15
CA PRO A 135 13.46 16.79 -21.52
C PRO A 135 13.01 17.92 -22.47
N ALA A 136 12.08 18.78 -22.08
CA ALA A 136 11.58 19.85 -22.95
C ALA A 136 12.73 20.76 -23.44
N ALA A 137 13.70 21.06 -22.56
CA ALA A 137 14.86 21.89 -22.90
C ALA A 137 15.84 21.19 -23.85
N ILE A 138 16.13 19.89 -23.66
CA ILE A 138 17.05 19.17 -24.54
C ILE A 138 16.45 18.92 -25.94
N ILE A 139 15.12 18.90 -26.05
CA ILE A 139 14.38 18.77 -27.32
C ILE A 139 14.32 20.12 -28.06
N THR A 140 14.04 21.22 -27.38
CA THR A 140 13.77 22.52 -28.04
C THR A 140 15.01 23.36 -28.31
N LEU A 141 16.01 23.40 -27.42
CA LEU A 141 17.15 24.31 -27.58
C LEU A 141 18.01 24.03 -28.83
N PRO A 142 18.32 22.77 -29.20
CA PRO A 142 19.05 22.48 -30.44
C PRO A 142 18.27 22.90 -31.68
N VAL A 143 16.97 22.57 -31.73
CA VAL A 143 16.08 22.91 -32.85
C VAL A 143 15.92 24.43 -33.01
N ALA A 144 15.83 25.17 -31.89
CA ALA A 144 15.77 26.63 -31.89
C ALA A 144 17.08 27.29 -32.35
N GLN A 145 18.23 26.66 -32.07
CA GLN A 145 19.51 27.09 -32.62
C GLN A 145 19.59 26.81 -34.12
N GLU A 146 19.19 25.61 -34.57
CA GLU A 146 19.20 25.22 -35.99
C GLU A 146 18.29 26.12 -36.85
N ALA A 147 17.14 26.52 -36.31
CA ALA A 147 16.23 27.50 -36.92
C ALA A 147 16.73 28.96 -36.84
N GLY A 148 17.92 29.23 -36.29
CA GLY A 148 18.53 30.56 -36.20
C GLY A 148 17.90 31.52 -35.16
N THR A 149 16.91 31.08 -34.39
CA THR A 149 16.23 31.92 -33.39
C THR A 149 17.08 32.22 -32.15
N LEU A 150 18.07 31.37 -31.86
CA LEU A 150 19.01 31.55 -30.75
C LEU A 150 20.44 31.77 -31.29
N PRO A 151 21.08 32.93 -31.03
CA PRO A 151 22.45 33.23 -31.49
C PRO A 151 23.50 32.58 -30.59
N ILE A 152 23.46 31.24 -30.48
CA ILE A 152 24.37 30.41 -29.68
C ILE A 152 24.94 29.29 -30.54
N SER A 153 26.08 28.71 -30.14
CA SER A 153 26.63 27.55 -30.84
C SER A 153 25.84 26.26 -30.52
N GLN A 154 25.85 25.29 -31.43
CA GLN A 154 25.21 23.98 -31.24
C GLN A 154 25.65 23.29 -29.94
N GLY A 155 26.95 23.35 -29.64
CA GLY A 155 27.50 22.82 -28.38
C GLY A 155 26.97 23.56 -27.14
N ALA A 156 26.78 24.88 -27.21
CA ALA A 156 26.19 25.66 -26.12
C ALA A 156 24.69 25.36 -25.94
N ALA A 157 23.94 25.19 -27.04
CA ALA A 157 22.52 24.78 -27.00
C ALA A 157 22.34 23.41 -26.34
N ALA A 158 23.13 22.42 -26.75
CA ALA A 158 23.12 21.08 -26.16
C ALA A 158 23.53 21.09 -24.68
N PHE A 159 24.61 21.80 -24.33
CA PHE A 159 25.05 21.95 -22.94
C PHE A 159 23.97 22.61 -22.06
N LEU A 160 23.35 23.69 -22.54
CA LEU A 160 22.31 24.40 -21.80
C LEU A 160 21.04 23.55 -21.63
N GLY A 161 20.67 22.76 -22.64
CA GLY A 161 19.58 21.79 -22.53
C GLY A 161 19.83 20.73 -21.45
N ILE A 162 21.04 20.17 -21.40
CA ILE A 162 21.45 19.22 -20.35
C ILE A 162 21.49 19.89 -18.97
N LEU A 163 22.02 21.12 -18.87
CA LEU A 163 22.08 21.87 -17.62
C LEU A 163 20.68 22.12 -17.05
N ILE A 164 19.73 22.58 -17.88
CA ILE A 164 18.34 22.82 -17.47
C ILE A 164 17.68 21.50 -17.04
N LEU A 165 17.87 20.41 -17.79
CA LEU A 165 17.37 19.08 -17.43
C LEU A 165 17.87 18.66 -16.04
N LEU A 166 19.19 18.75 -15.79
CA LEU A 166 19.79 18.39 -14.50
C LEU A 166 19.31 19.28 -13.35
N VAL A 167 19.10 20.58 -13.59
CA VAL A 167 18.55 21.50 -12.58
C VAL A 167 17.09 21.16 -12.25
N LEU A 168 16.26 20.86 -13.26
CA LEU A 168 14.87 20.44 -13.04
C LEU A 168 14.78 19.11 -12.28
N VAL A 169 15.64 18.14 -12.61
CA VAL A 169 15.74 16.87 -11.90
C VAL A 169 16.23 17.07 -10.46
N ALA A 170 17.29 17.86 -10.24
CA ALA A 170 17.78 18.16 -8.89
C ALA A 170 16.71 18.83 -8.02
N ALA A 171 15.99 19.82 -8.56
CA ALA A 171 14.89 20.49 -7.87
C ALA A 171 13.71 19.53 -7.58
N GLY A 172 13.34 18.66 -8.54
CA GLY A 172 12.31 17.63 -8.34
C GLY A 172 12.68 16.65 -7.22
N VAL A 173 13.93 16.19 -7.17
CA VAL A 173 14.44 15.34 -6.08
C VAL A 173 14.44 16.09 -4.74
N MET A 174 14.86 17.36 -4.70
CA MET A 174 14.80 18.19 -3.49
C MET A 174 13.36 18.35 -2.97
N LEU A 175 12.37 18.52 -3.85
CA LEU A 175 10.95 18.56 -3.47
C LEU A 175 10.51 17.24 -2.83
N PHE A 176 10.86 16.09 -3.40
CA PHE A 176 10.60 14.77 -2.82
C PHE A 176 11.25 14.58 -1.44
N VAL A 177 12.55 14.90 -1.31
CA VAL A 177 13.27 14.80 -0.02
C VAL A 177 12.69 15.77 1.02
N SER A 178 12.25 16.96 0.61
CA SER A 178 11.59 17.90 1.51
C SER A 178 10.19 17.45 1.96
N ALA A 179 9.53 16.59 1.17
CA ALA A 179 8.24 16.00 1.52
C ALA A 179 8.43 14.83 2.50
N SER A 180 9.37 13.92 2.25
CA SER A 180 9.65 12.76 3.13
C SER A 180 10.22 13.16 4.49
N ARG A 181 11.02 14.25 4.56
CA ARG A 181 11.46 14.81 5.86
C ARG A 181 10.29 15.24 6.74
N GLY A 182 9.15 15.64 6.16
CA GLY A 182 7.96 16.02 6.91
C GLY A 182 7.30 14.83 7.61
N THR A 183 7.33 13.64 7.01
CA THR A 183 6.72 12.42 7.57
C THR A 183 7.68 11.61 8.46
N ALA A 184 8.95 12.02 8.59
CA ALA A 184 9.97 11.30 9.34
C ALA A 184 9.63 11.05 10.84
N SER A 185 8.88 11.96 11.49
CA SER A 185 8.37 11.75 12.86
C SER A 185 7.31 10.64 12.93
N PHE A 186 6.64 10.37 11.82
CA PHE A 186 5.61 9.33 11.65
C PHE A 186 6.15 8.09 10.95
N ARG A 187 7.48 7.90 10.91
CA ARG A 187 8.14 6.73 10.33
C ARG A 187 7.55 5.39 10.81
N ARG A 188 7.07 5.33 12.06
CA ARG A 188 6.30 4.19 12.62
C ARG A 188 5.09 3.81 11.75
N ILE A 189 4.33 4.81 11.29
CA ILE A 189 3.14 4.64 10.43
C ILE A 189 3.58 4.29 9.00
N GLU A 190 4.64 4.91 8.48
CA GLU A 190 5.15 4.61 7.13
C GLU A 190 5.64 3.16 6.98
N GLU A 191 6.26 2.62 8.03
CA GLU A 191 6.75 1.24 8.13
C GLU A 191 5.69 0.24 8.64
N GLY A 192 4.45 0.66 8.94
CA GLY A 192 3.40 -0.23 9.44
C GLY A 192 3.59 -0.73 10.88
N ARG A 193 4.59 -0.21 11.63
CA ARG A 193 4.99 -0.67 12.96
C ARG A 193 4.12 -0.11 14.09
N PHE A 194 2.81 -0.26 13.98
CA PHE A 194 1.83 0.10 15.01
C PHE A 194 0.82 -1.03 15.21
N ALA A 195 -0.06 -0.91 16.20
CA ALA A 195 -1.24 -1.76 16.30
C ALA A 195 -2.48 -1.01 15.80
N ALA A 196 -3.19 -1.59 14.83
CA ALA A 196 -4.37 -1.01 14.21
C ALA A 196 -5.52 -0.90 15.23
N SER A 197 -6.06 0.30 15.39
CA SER A 197 -7.29 0.54 16.12
C SER A 197 -8.47 0.61 15.13
N PRO A 198 -9.60 -0.09 15.38
CA PRO A 198 -10.78 -0.01 14.50
C PRO A 198 -11.29 1.42 14.31
N GLU A 199 -11.13 2.28 15.32
CA GLU A 199 -11.47 3.70 15.27
C GLU A 199 -10.63 4.47 14.23
N VAL A 200 -9.30 4.29 14.22
CA VAL A 200 -8.42 4.93 13.23
C VAL A 200 -8.69 4.39 11.82
N ALA A 201 -8.92 3.08 11.68
CA ALA A 201 -9.28 2.50 10.38
C ALA A 201 -10.60 3.08 9.84
N ALA A 202 -11.64 3.14 10.68
CA ALA A 202 -12.93 3.71 10.30
C ALA A 202 -12.87 5.23 10.02
N TRP A 203 -12.03 5.98 10.76
CA TRP A 203 -11.77 7.40 10.47
C TRP A 203 -11.00 7.59 9.16
N ALA A 204 -9.99 6.76 8.91
CA ALA A 204 -9.16 6.80 7.72
C ALA A 204 -9.97 6.52 6.44
N GLU A 205 -10.87 5.53 6.45
CA GLU A 205 -11.71 5.24 5.28
C GLU A 205 -12.72 6.38 5.03
N ARG A 206 -13.34 6.95 6.08
CA ARG A 206 -14.20 8.15 5.94
C ARG A 206 -13.44 9.34 5.31
N LEU A 207 -12.19 9.56 5.70
CA LEU A 207 -11.35 10.62 5.12
C LEU A 207 -11.03 10.36 3.62
N ALA A 208 -10.85 9.09 3.25
CA ALA A 208 -10.69 8.69 1.86
C ALA A 208 -11.97 8.93 1.05
N ASP A 209 -13.13 8.48 1.54
CA ASP A 209 -14.44 8.62 0.88
C ASP A 209 -14.83 10.09 0.66
N GLU A 210 -14.54 10.96 1.63
CA GLU A 210 -14.76 12.41 1.51
C GLU A 210 -14.02 13.00 0.30
N HIS A 211 -12.78 12.54 0.07
CA HIS A 211 -11.90 13.03 -0.98
C HIS A 211 -11.99 12.25 -2.30
N ASP A 212 -12.64 11.09 -2.32
CA ASP A 212 -12.64 10.20 -3.49
C ASP A 212 -13.37 10.84 -4.69
N ARG A 213 -14.41 11.65 -4.45
CA ARG A 213 -15.05 12.44 -5.53
C ARG A 213 -14.08 13.43 -6.20
N ALA A 214 -13.18 14.04 -5.43
CA ALA A 214 -12.19 14.98 -5.96
C ALA A 214 -11.08 14.23 -6.71
N ARG A 215 -10.60 13.11 -6.17
CA ARG A 215 -9.67 12.18 -6.83
C ARG A 215 -10.24 11.65 -8.14
N GLY A 216 -11.48 11.18 -8.16
CA GLY A 216 -12.17 10.65 -9.34
C GLY A 216 -12.31 11.68 -10.46
N ARG A 217 -12.70 12.92 -10.12
CA ARG A 217 -12.71 14.04 -11.08
C ARG A 217 -11.32 14.34 -11.63
N ALA A 218 -10.30 14.38 -10.78
CA ALA A 218 -8.92 14.59 -11.21
C ALA A 218 -8.39 13.45 -12.10
N LEU A 219 -8.78 12.20 -11.82
CA LEU A 219 -8.46 11.04 -12.66
C LEU A 219 -9.10 11.13 -14.05
N LEU A 220 -10.40 11.48 -14.13
CA LEU A 220 -11.09 11.70 -15.40
C LEU A 220 -10.43 12.82 -16.23
N ILE A 221 -10.09 13.94 -15.59
CA ILE A 221 -9.40 15.06 -16.24
C ILE A 221 -8.00 14.63 -16.71
N ALA A 222 -7.23 13.92 -15.88
CA ALA A 222 -5.89 13.45 -16.23
C ALA A 222 -5.91 12.47 -17.42
N ILE A 223 -6.83 11.49 -17.42
CA ILE A 223 -7.01 10.56 -18.53
C ILE A 223 -7.38 11.31 -19.82
N GLY A 224 -8.32 12.27 -19.75
CA GLY A 224 -8.66 13.12 -20.89
C GLY A 224 -7.45 13.90 -21.42
N LEU A 225 -6.63 14.47 -20.53
CA LEU A 225 -5.41 15.18 -20.89
C LEU A 225 -4.37 14.25 -21.56
N TRP A 226 -4.22 13.01 -21.10
CA TRP A 226 -3.29 12.05 -21.70
C TRP A 226 -3.76 11.51 -23.06
N ILE A 227 -5.07 11.29 -23.24
CA ILE A 227 -5.65 10.88 -24.52
C ILE A 227 -5.52 12.01 -25.57
N LEU A 228 -5.67 13.28 -25.15
CA LEU A 228 -5.49 14.43 -26.04
C LEU A 228 -4.02 14.88 -26.19
N ALA A 229 -3.09 14.40 -25.36
CA ALA A 229 -1.68 14.84 -25.38
C ALA A 229 -0.95 14.64 -26.74
N PRO A 230 -1.26 13.63 -27.58
CA PRO A 230 -0.71 13.54 -28.93
C PRO A 230 -1.26 14.57 -29.93
N VAL A 231 -2.42 15.16 -29.66
CA VAL A 231 -3.10 16.07 -30.61
C VAL A 231 -2.24 17.28 -30.98
N PRO A 232 -1.57 18.00 -30.03
CA PRO A 232 -0.59 19.03 -30.36
C PRO A 232 0.51 18.61 -31.34
N VAL A 233 1.11 17.43 -31.16
CA VAL A 233 2.18 16.93 -32.04
C VAL A 233 1.66 16.68 -33.45
N ILE A 234 0.51 16.01 -33.55
CA ILE A 234 -0.14 15.70 -34.83
C ILE A 234 -0.60 16.99 -35.53
N ALA A 235 -1.19 17.93 -34.78
CA ALA A 235 -1.69 19.19 -35.31
C ALA A 235 -0.56 20.06 -35.86
N PHE A 236 0.53 20.27 -35.12
CA PHE A 236 1.66 21.05 -35.64
C PHE A 236 2.41 20.33 -36.77
N SER A 237 2.50 19.00 -36.75
CA SER A 237 3.12 18.22 -37.83
C SER A 237 2.33 18.28 -39.14
N LEU A 238 0.99 18.29 -39.09
CA LEU A 238 0.13 18.24 -40.28
C LEU A 238 -0.40 19.60 -40.77
N LEU A 239 -0.63 20.57 -39.86
CA LEU A 239 -1.23 21.86 -40.21
C LEU A 239 -0.21 22.95 -40.57
N LEU A 240 1.07 22.76 -40.18
CA LEU A 240 2.17 23.71 -40.42
C LEU A 240 3.28 23.10 -41.30
N ASP A 241 2.95 22.03 -42.02
CA ASP A 241 3.82 21.37 -42.99
C ASP A 241 4.23 22.35 -44.11
N GLY A 242 5.50 22.37 -44.47
CA GLY A 242 6.07 23.31 -45.46
C GLY A 242 6.36 24.73 -44.97
N SER A 243 6.35 25.00 -43.66
CA SER A 243 6.90 26.25 -43.09
C SER A 243 8.40 26.13 -42.80
N ASP A 244 9.18 27.21 -43.00
CA ASP A 244 10.63 27.23 -42.73
C ASP A 244 10.97 26.89 -41.25
N GLU A 245 10.00 27.06 -40.35
CA GLU A 245 10.12 26.78 -38.92
C GLU A 245 9.48 25.42 -38.50
N GLN A 246 9.20 24.50 -39.44
CA GLN A 246 8.51 23.22 -39.14
C GLN A 246 9.14 22.41 -37.98
N GLY A 247 10.47 22.45 -37.85
CA GLY A 247 11.18 21.83 -36.73
C GLY A 247 10.78 22.42 -35.37
N LEU A 248 10.71 23.76 -35.28
CA LEU A 248 10.29 24.48 -34.07
C LEU A 248 8.87 24.09 -33.68
N TRP A 249 7.92 24.15 -34.62
CA TRP A 249 6.51 23.79 -34.38
C TRP A 249 6.35 22.35 -33.91
N SER A 250 7.09 21.42 -34.53
CA SER A 250 7.13 20.01 -34.11
C SER A 250 7.67 19.85 -32.68
N SER A 251 8.76 20.55 -32.34
CA SER A 251 9.35 20.53 -30.99
C SER A 251 8.40 21.12 -29.94
N LEU A 252 7.69 22.20 -30.28
CA LEU A 252 6.67 22.82 -29.42
C LEU A 252 5.49 21.88 -29.15
N GLY A 253 5.08 21.09 -30.16
CA GLY A 253 4.08 20.04 -30.00
C GLY A 253 4.49 18.99 -28.96
N VAL A 254 5.75 18.55 -29.00
CA VAL A 254 6.28 17.59 -28.03
C VAL A 254 6.36 18.21 -26.63
N VAL A 255 6.73 19.49 -26.50
CA VAL A 255 6.69 20.19 -25.21
C VAL A 255 5.26 20.34 -24.68
N LEU A 256 4.28 20.64 -25.53
CA LEU A 256 2.88 20.74 -25.11
C LEU A 256 2.31 19.37 -24.70
N LEU A 257 2.68 18.29 -25.39
CA LEU A 257 2.41 16.91 -24.98
C LEU A 257 2.97 16.63 -23.58
N LEU A 258 4.25 16.92 -23.34
CA LEU A 258 4.89 16.74 -22.02
C LEU A 258 4.21 17.59 -20.94
N ALA A 259 3.81 18.82 -21.25
CA ALA A 259 3.08 19.70 -20.34
C ALA A 259 1.69 19.16 -20.00
N MET A 260 0.95 18.61 -20.96
CA MET A 260 -0.33 17.94 -20.72
C MET A 260 -0.18 16.68 -19.87
N VAL A 261 0.86 15.87 -20.12
CA VAL A 261 1.16 14.70 -19.28
C VAL A 261 1.52 15.11 -17.85
N ALA A 262 2.41 16.10 -17.69
CA ALA A 262 2.83 16.65 -16.41
C ALA A 262 1.66 17.25 -15.62
N ALA A 263 0.77 18.00 -16.28
CA ALA A 263 -0.43 18.58 -15.65
C ALA A 263 -1.41 17.49 -15.18
N GLY A 264 -1.67 16.46 -15.99
CA GLY A 264 -2.52 15.33 -15.59
C GLY A 264 -1.97 14.59 -14.38
N LEU A 265 -0.65 14.34 -14.35
CA LEU A 265 0.02 13.74 -13.20
C LEU A 265 -0.01 14.64 -11.95
N ALA A 266 0.25 15.94 -12.09
CA ALA A 266 0.21 16.88 -10.97
C ALA A 266 -1.19 17.00 -10.34
N LEU A 267 -2.23 17.03 -11.18
CA LEU A 267 -3.63 17.00 -10.73
C LEU A 267 -3.94 15.70 -9.97
N LEU A 268 -3.62 14.54 -10.55
CA LEU A 268 -3.93 13.24 -9.94
C LEU A 268 -3.15 13.02 -8.62
N LEU A 269 -1.85 13.29 -8.58
CA LEU A 269 -1.01 13.11 -7.39
C LEU A 269 -1.34 14.09 -6.27
N SER A 270 -1.75 15.33 -6.60
CA SER A 270 -2.15 16.29 -5.56
C SER A 270 -3.47 15.93 -4.86
N GLN A 271 -4.32 15.12 -5.50
CA GLN A 271 -5.60 14.66 -4.94
C GLN A 271 -5.54 13.26 -4.31
N SER A 272 -4.54 12.43 -4.64
CA SER A 272 -4.44 11.06 -4.11
C SER A 272 -4.01 10.96 -2.63
N TRP A 273 -3.56 12.06 -2.03
CA TRP A 273 -2.99 12.12 -0.68
C TRP A 273 -3.86 11.46 0.41
N ALA A 274 -5.18 11.63 0.36
CA ALA A 274 -6.12 11.13 1.37
C ALA A 274 -6.21 9.60 1.35
N ARG A 275 -6.44 8.99 0.16
CA ARG A 275 -6.48 7.53 0.00
C ARG A 275 -5.14 6.90 0.37
N SER A 276 -4.02 7.51 -0.04
CA SER A 276 -2.69 6.98 0.31
C SER A 276 -2.33 7.16 1.79
N ALA A 277 -2.95 8.12 2.49
CA ALA A 277 -2.88 8.20 3.95
C ALA A 277 -3.72 7.09 4.59
N ALA A 278 -4.95 6.88 4.12
CA ALA A 278 -5.85 5.85 4.63
C ALA A 278 -5.27 4.44 4.48
N GLU A 279 -4.71 4.13 3.30
CA GLU A 279 -3.99 2.89 3.02
C GLU A 279 -2.83 2.63 4.02
N LYS A 280 -2.04 3.66 4.34
CA LYS A 280 -0.96 3.56 5.33
C LYS A 280 -1.45 3.44 6.77
N LEU A 281 -2.60 4.03 7.09
CA LEU A 281 -3.22 3.96 8.42
C LEU A 281 -3.96 2.62 8.64
N GLY A 282 -4.51 2.01 7.60
CA GLY A 282 -5.10 0.67 7.64
C GLY A 282 -4.07 -0.46 7.63
N ALA A 283 -2.87 -0.23 7.07
CA ALA A 283 -1.85 -1.27 6.93
C ALA A 283 -1.23 -1.78 8.25
N GLY A 284 -1.18 -0.95 9.31
CA GLY A 284 -0.52 -1.29 10.58
C GLY A 284 -1.30 -2.25 11.50
N GLY A 285 -1.86 -3.30 10.90
CA GLY A 285 -2.45 -4.46 11.57
C GLY A 285 -2.25 -5.71 10.72
N ALA A 286 -2.38 -5.58 9.40
CA ALA A 286 -2.12 -6.64 8.43
C ALA A 286 -0.64 -7.09 8.34
N SER A 287 0.31 -6.29 8.86
CA SER A 287 1.73 -6.66 8.93
C SER A 287 2.12 -7.39 10.21
N ALA A 288 1.23 -7.55 11.19
CA ALA A 288 1.57 -8.11 12.50
C ALA A 288 1.22 -9.60 12.67
N ASP A 289 0.54 -10.21 11.70
CA ASP A 289 0.04 -11.58 11.82
C ASP A 289 0.27 -12.36 10.50
N GLY A 290 1.15 -13.37 10.55
CA GLY A 290 1.36 -14.40 9.52
C GLY A 290 2.08 -14.04 8.21
N ASP A 291 1.95 -12.80 7.71
CA ASP A 291 2.30 -12.47 6.31
C ASP A 291 3.76 -12.05 6.05
N GLU A 292 4.56 -11.77 7.10
CA GLU A 292 5.95 -11.30 6.95
C GLU A 292 6.90 -12.39 6.42
N ASP A 293 6.78 -13.64 6.86
CA ASP A 293 7.66 -14.74 6.42
C ASP A 293 7.46 -15.07 4.93
N GLU A 294 6.21 -15.15 4.47
CA GLU A 294 5.88 -15.49 3.08
C GLU A 294 6.33 -14.38 2.11
N ARG A 295 6.17 -13.10 2.50
CA ARG A 295 6.67 -11.94 1.73
C ARG A 295 8.19 -11.81 1.78
N SER A 296 8.83 -12.22 2.88
CA SER A 296 10.29 -12.19 3.05
C SER A 296 11.00 -13.09 2.03
N ILE A 297 10.55 -14.33 1.84
CA ILE A 297 11.18 -15.28 0.90
C ILE A 297 11.07 -14.78 -0.54
N VAL A 298 9.88 -14.33 -0.97
CA VAL A 298 9.68 -13.75 -2.32
C VAL A 298 10.51 -12.47 -2.49
N GLY A 299 10.64 -11.65 -1.45
CA GLY A 299 11.48 -10.45 -1.45
C GLY A 299 12.99 -10.76 -1.60
N VAL A 300 13.49 -11.78 -0.90
CA VAL A 300 14.88 -12.26 -1.01
C VAL A 300 15.16 -12.80 -2.41
N ILE A 301 14.25 -13.61 -2.96
CA ILE A 301 14.37 -14.11 -4.34
C ILE A 301 14.37 -12.94 -5.33
N ALA A 302 13.45 -11.98 -5.19
CA ALA A 302 13.39 -10.79 -6.04
C ALA A 302 14.68 -9.97 -6.02
N ALA A 303 15.29 -9.79 -4.84
CA ALA A 303 16.52 -9.02 -4.66
C ALA A 303 17.72 -9.62 -5.42
N VAL A 304 17.75 -10.94 -5.65
CA VAL A 304 18.77 -11.61 -6.49
C VAL A 304 18.31 -11.71 -7.95
N TYR A 305 17.02 -11.95 -8.19
CA TYR A 305 16.44 -12.17 -9.51
C TYR A 305 16.54 -10.96 -10.42
N TRP A 306 16.15 -9.77 -9.95
CA TRP A 306 16.14 -8.56 -10.78
C TRP A 306 17.54 -8.12 -11.24
N PRO A 307 18.58 -8.06 -10.38
CA PRO A 307 19.95 -7.80 -10.83
C PRO A 307 20.48 -8.86 -11.80
N LEU A 308 20.16 -10.14 -11.60
CA LEU A 308 20.58 -11.22 -12.50
C LEU A 308 19.92 -11.09 -13.88
N LEU A 309 18.61 -10.80 -13.92
CA LEU A 309 17.86 -10.58 -15.15
C LEU A 309 18.40 -9.36 -15.92
N ALA A 310 18.72 -8.27 -15.20
CA ALA A 310 19.36 -7.08 -15.77
C ALA A 310 20.78 -7.39 -16.29
N ALA A 311 21.57 -8.20 -15.58
CA ALA A 311 22.89 -8.64 -16.04
C ALA A 311 22.80 -9.50 -17.31
N ILE A 312 21.82 -10.39 -17.42
CA ILE A 312 21.54 -11.18 -18.64
C ILE A 312 21.13 -10.26 -19.80
N PHE A 313 20.23 -9.30 -19.56
CA PHE A 313 19.81 -8.31 -20.55
C PHE A 313 21.00 -7.50 -21.08
N LEU A 314 21.86 -6.98 -20.19
CA LEU A 314 23.05 -6.21 -20.55
C LEU A 314 24.10 -7.07 -21.27
N ALA A 315 24.39 -8.27 -20.77
CA ALA A 315 25.33 -9.19 -21.41
C ALA A 315 24.87 -9.56 -22.84
N TRP A 316 23.58 -9.87 -23.02
CA TRP A 316 23.01 -10.14 -24.34
C TRP A 316 23.07 -8.92 -25.26
N GLY A 317 22.73 -7.73 -24.74
CA GLY A 317 22.80 -6.46 -25.46
C GLY A 317 24.22 -6.14 -25.96
N PHE A 318 25.22 -6.19 -25.07
CA PHE A 318 26.61 -5.87 -25.40
C PHE A 318 27.32 -6.95 -26.23
N ILE A 319 27.18 -8.24 -25.89
CA ILE A 319 27.91 -9.33 -26.58
C ILE A 319 27.29 -9.61 -27.95
N GLY A 320 25.95 -9.58 -28.05
CA GLY A 320 25.23 -9.88 -29.30
C GLY A 320 24.95 -8.66 -30.18
N ASN A 321 25.23 -7.44 -29.72
CA ASN A 321 24.75 -6.18 -30.29
C ASN A 321 23.21 -6.17 -30.56
N ALA A 322 22.47 -7.01 -29.84
CA ALA A 322 21.12 -7.44 -30.19
C ALA A 322 20.04 -6.63 -29.45
N TRP A 323 20.26 -5.33 -29.24
CA TRP A 323 19.39 -4.44 -28.46
C TRP A 323 17.91 -4.46 -28.91
N GLY A 324 17.66 -4.61 -30.22
CA GLY A 324 16.31 -4.73 -30.79
C GLY A 324 15.56 -6.03 -30.45
N ILE A 325 16.23 -7.04 -29.88
CA ILE A 325 15.66 -8.34 -29.48
C ILE A 325 15.83 -8.58 -27.98
N ALA A 326 16.93 -8.09 -27.37
CA ALA A 326 17.26 -8.28 -25.96
C ALA A 326 16.14 -7.85 -25.00
N TRP A 327 15.28 -6.91 -25.39
CA TRP A 327 14.12 -6.50 -24.59
C TRP A 327 13.16 -7.65 -24.24
N ILE A 328 13.15 -8.75 -25.01
CA ILE A 328 12.36 -9.98 -24.75
C ILE A 328 12.74 -10.64 -23.40
N VAL A 329 13.93 -10.36 -22.86
CA VAL A 329 14.34 -10.81 -21.51
C VAL A 329 13.37 -10.29 -20.44
N TRP A 330 12.79 -9.09 -20.59
CA TRP A 330 11.86 -8.50 -19.62
C TRP A 330 10.50 -9.22 -19.52
N PRO A 331 9.73 -9.45 -20.60
CA PRO A 331 8.48 -10.21 -20.50
C PRO A 331 8.70 -11.68 -20.11
N ILE A 332 9.75 -12.35 -20.60
CA ILE A 332 10.09 -13.71 -20.16
C ILE A 332 10.40 -13.71 -18.65
N GLY A 333 11.18 -12.73 -18.19
CA GLY A 333 11.54 -12.60 -16.78
C GLY A 333 10.34 -12.33 -15.88
N ALA A 334 9.41 -11.47 -16.31
CA ALA A 334 8.18 -11.20 -15.57
C ALA A 334 7.32 -12.46 -15.41
N VAL A 335 7.19 -13.28 -16.47
CA VAL A 335 6.44 -14.55 -16.42
C VAL A 335 7.12 -15.58 -15.51
N LEU A 336 8.45 -15.73 -15.61
CA LEU A 336 9.21 -16.65 -14.74
C LEU A 336 9.14 -16.23 -13.27
N PHE A 337 9.28 -14.93 -12.97
CA PHE A 337 9.13 -14.41 -11.61
C PHE A 337 7.72 -14.66 -11.06
N GLY A 338 6.68 -14.42 -11.87
CA GLY A 338 5.30 -14.72 -11.51
C GLY A 338 5.07 -16.21 -11.20
N ALA A 339 5.66 -17.10 -12.00
CA ALA A 339 5.59 -18.55 -11.75
C ALA A 339 6.32 -18.97 -10.47
N ILE A 340 7.47 -18.37 -10.15
CA ILE A 340 8.21 -18.64 -8.91
C ILE A 340 7.42 -18.13 -7.69
N ALA A 341 6.86 -16.92 -7.76
CA ALA A 341 6.04 -16.35 -6.69
C ALA A 341 4.75 -17.18 -6.44
N ALA A 342 4.08 -17.63 -7.50
CA ALA A 342 2.91 -18.50 -7.38
C ALA A 342 3.26 -19.91 -6.86
N GLY A 343 4.41 -20.46 -7.28
CA GLY A 343 4.88 -21.78 -6.86
C GLY A 343 5.26 -21.86 -5.38
N GLY A 344 5.84 -20.79 -4.81
CA GLY A 344 6.13 -20.69 -3.38
C GLY A 344 4.86 -20.86 -2.52
N ASN A 345 3.81 -20.08 -2.86
CA ASN A 345 2.52 -20.10 -2.15
C ASN A 345 1.86 -21.49 -2.18
N ALA A 346 2.00 -22.23 -3.28
CA ALA A 346 1.43 -23.57 -3.44
C ALA A 346 2.18 -24.64 -2.60
N LEU A 347 3.50 -24.50 -2.43
CA LEU A 347 4.32 -25.48 -1.71
C LEU A 347 4.16 -25.35 -0.17
N GLU A 348 4.05 -24.11 0.32
CA GLU A 348 3.89 -23.79 1.75
C GLU A 348 2.49 -24.18 2.27
N SER A 349 1.44 -23.90 1.49
CA SER A 349 0.06 -24.28 1.82
C SER A 349 -0.19 -25.80 1.79
N TYR A 350 0.66 -26.58 1.13
CA TYR A 350 0.71 -28.04 1.27
C TYR A 350 1.41 -28.46 2.58
N ARG A 351 2.46 -27.75 3.00
CA ARG A 351 3.23 -28.06 4.22
C ARG A 351 2.48 -27.70 5.52
N LYS A 352 1.67 -26.63 5.53
CA LYS A 352 0.79 -26.25 6.67
C LYS A 352 -0.40 -27.22 6.89
N ARG A 353 -0.65 -28.19 5.99
CA ARG A 353 -1.78 -29.15 6.06
C ARG A 353 -1.39 -30.56 6.53
N ARG A 354 -0.16 -30.78 7.00
CA ARG A 354 0.38 -32.10 7.35
C ARG A 354 0.98 -32.12 8.75
#